data_AF-A0ABD3V0F0-F1
#
_entry.id   AF-A0ABD3V0F0-F1
#
_cell.length_a   1.000
_cell.length_b   1.000
_cell.length_c   1.000
_cell.angle_alpha   90.00
_cell.angle_beta   90.00
_cell.angle_gamma   90.00
#
_symmetry.space_group_name_H-M   'P 1'
#
loop_
_entity.id
_entity.type
_entity.pdbx_description
1 polymer ?
#
loop_
_entity_poly.entity_id
_entity_poly.type
_entity_poly.pdbx_seq_one_letter_code
_entity_poly.pdbx_strand_id
1 'polypeptide(L)' 'MKSLDHIPAVRWGNENEAIVLVEYASRMATIHNDFKRQLTVLLICDKLPFLATSDDSLASCSCHGCRVVEV' A
#
# COMPACT_ATOMS: atom_id res chain seq x y z
N MET A 1 18.71 5.36 11.92
CA MET A 1 17.70 4.38 12.36
C MET A 1 18.32 3.00 12.23
N LYS A 2 18.22 2.12 13.25
CA LYS A 2 18.76 0.76 13.14
C LYS A 2 17.73 -0.10 12.40
N SER A 3 18.18 -0.82 11.37
CA SER A 3 17.31 -1.72 10.60
C SER A 3 16.80 -2.88 11.47
N LEU A 4 15.54 -3.28 11.25
CA LEU A 4 14.89 -4.44 11.86
C LEU A 4 15.03 -5.72 11.03
N ASP A 5 15.81 -5.70 9.94
CA ASP A 5 15.96 -6.85 9.01
C ASP A 5 16.63 -8.08 9.65
N HIS A 6 17.19 -7.93 10.86
CA HIS A 6 17.67 -9.06 11.66
C HIS A 6 16.54 -9.91 12.24
N ILE A 7 15.30 -9.37 12.30
CA ILE A 7 14.10 -10.09 12.71
C ILE A 7 13.56 -10.83 11.48
N PRO A 8 13.54 -12.17 11.45
CA PRO A 8 13.16 -12.93 10.25
C PRO A 8 11.77 -12.58 9.70
N ALA A 9 10.80 -12.34 10.57
CA ALA A 9 9.45 -11.97 10.17
C ALA A 9 9.38 -10.60 9.49
N VAL A 10 10.13 -9.61 10.01
CA VAL A 10 10.18 -8.26 9.41
C VAL A 10 10.85 -8.30 8.04
N ARG A 11 12.00 -9.01 7.94
CA ARG A 11 12.69 -9.17 6.67
C ARG A 11 11.81 -9.86 5.63
N TRP A 12 11.11 -10.93 6.02
CA TRP A 12 10.21 -11.63 5.12
C TRP A 12 9.07 -10.73 4.65
N GLY A 13 8.45 -9.93 5.54
CA GLY A 13 7.43 -8.95 5.16
C GLY A 13 7.95 -7.97 4.11
N ASN A 14 9.07 -7.30 4.40
CA ASN A 14 9.70 -6.33 3.50
C ASN A 14 10.06 -6.93 2.12
N GLU A 15 10.54 -8.18 2.09
CA GLU A 15 10.91 -8.87 0.84
C GLU A 15 9.70 -9.28 0.00
N ASN A 16 8.52 -9.45 0.60
CA ASN A 16 7.33 -10.02 -0.07
C ASN A 16 6.21 -9.00 -0.31
N GLU A 17 6.22 -7.83 0.33
CA GLU A 17 5.19 -6.79 0.18
C GLU A 17 4.94 -6.46 -1.30
N ALA A 18 6.01 -6.19 -2.07
CA ALA A 18 5.89 -5.87 -3.49
C ALA A 18 5.26 -7.01 -4.32
N ILE A 19 5.52 -8.26 -3.95
CA ILE A 19 4.97 -9.44 -4.64
C ILE A 19 3.46 -9.50 -4.40
N VAL A 20 3.03 -9.35 -3.14
CA VAL A 20 1.61 -9.36 -2.76
C VAL A 20 0.85 -8.20 -3.42
N LEU A 21 1.43 -7.00 -3.47
CA LEU A 21 0.81 -5.84 -4.12
C LEU A 21 0.62 -6.02 -5.63
N VAL A 22 1.54 -6.72 -6.30
CA VAL A 22 1.40 -7.06 -7.73
C VAL A 22 0.29 -8.09 -7.95
N GLU A 23 0.24 -9.13 -7.12
CA GLU A 23 -0.79 -10.16 -7.20
C GLU A 23 -2.18 -9.58 -6.89
N TYR A 24 -2.28 -8.75 -5.85
CA TYR A 24 -3.48 -7.99 -5.52
C TYR A 24 -3.94 -7.15 -6.72
N ALA A 25 -3.06 -6.36 -7.32
CA ALA A 25 -3.42 -5.52 -8.45
C ALA A 25 -3.92 -6.32 -9.65
N SER A 26 -3.26 -7.45 -9.96
CA SER A 26 -3.67 -8.34 -11.04
C SER A 26 -5.06 -8.93 -10.80
N ARG A 27 -5.34 -9.42 -9.59
CA ARG A 27 -6.66 -9.98 -9.24
C ARG A 27 -7.75 -8.92 -9.28
N MET A 28 -7.51 -7.75 -8.67
CA MET A 28 -8.49 -6.68 -8.61
C MET A 28 -8.84 -6.11 -10.00
N ALA A 29 -7.87 -6.05 -10.91
CA ALA A 29 -8.11 -5.60 -12.28
C ALA A 29 -9.07 -6.50 -13.07
N THR A 30 -9.28 -7.75 -12.66
CA THR A 30 -10.24 -8.67 -13.32
C THR A 30 -11.68 -8.48 -12.85
N ILE A 31 -11.89 -7.87 -11.69
CA ILE A 31 -13.22 -7.74 -11.06
C ILE A 31 -13.68 -6.28 -10.88
N HIS A 32 -12.79 -5.31 -11.12
CA HIS A 32 -13.08 -3.88 -11.00
C HIS A 32 -12.87 -3.13 -12.31
N ASN A 33 -13.76 -2.16 -12.57
CA ASN A 33 -13.68 -1.28 -13.74
C ASN A 33 -12.61 -0.20 -13.53
N ASP A 34 -11.77 0.00 -14.55
CA ASP A 34 -10.70 1.02 -14.56
C ASP A 34 -9.79 0.96 -13.33
N PHE A 35 -9.53 -0.25 -12.83
CA PHE A 35 -8.76 -0.45 -11.62
C PHE A 35 -7.34 0.11 -11.76
N LYS A 36 -6.93 0.93 -10.80
CA LYS A 36 -5.59 1.49 -10.69
C LYS A 36 -5.07 1.31 -9.28
N ARG A 37 -3.78 1.02 -9.18
CA ARG A 37 -3.04 0.97 -7.93
C ARG A 37 -1.85 1.93 -8.03
N GLN A 38 -1.59 2.69 -6.96
CA GLN A 38 -0.47 3.60 -6.87
C GLN A 38 0.27 3.40 -5.53
N LEU A 39 1.60 3.35 -5.56
CA LEU A 39 2.41 3.38 -4.34
C LEU A 39 2.26 4.73 -3.65
N THR A 40 2.07 4.68 -2.34
CA THR A 40 1.96 5.86 -1.49
C THR A 40 3.34 6.27 -0.98
N VAL A 41 3.42 7.54 -0.61
CA VAL A 41 4.59 8.13 0.07
C VAL A 41 4.12 8.62 1.43
N LEU A 42 5.03 9.22 2.21
CA LEU A 42 4.63 9.90 3.44
C LEU A 42 3.67 11.06 3.12
N LEU A 43 2.44 10.96 3.61
CA LEU A 43 1.41 11.98 3.52
C LEU A 43 1.19 12.63 4.89
N ILE A 44 1.33 13.95 4.96
CA ILE A 44 1.12 14.73 6.19
C ILE A 44 -0.32 15.23 6.23
N CYS A 45 -0.97 15.16 7.39
CA CYS A 45 -2.30 15.70 7.58
C CYS A 45 -2.28 17.24 7.64
N ASP A 46 -2.87 17.91 6.66
CA ASP A 46 -2.89 19.38 6.58
C ASP A 46 -3.52 20.07 7.80
N LYS A 47 -4.45 19.40 8.50
CA LYS A 47 -5.14 19.94 9.68
C LYS A 47 -4.38 19.68 10.98
N LEU A 48 -3.61 18.60 11.03
CA LEU A 48 -2.86 18.15 12.21
C LEU A 48 -1.46 17.75 11.74
N PRO A 49 -0.54 18.71 11.53
CA PRO A 49 0.75 18.46 10.86
C PRO A 49 1.68 17.47 11.57
N PHE A 50 1.38 17.13 12.82
CA PHE A 50 2.07 16.08 13.59
C PHE A 50 1.56 14.67 13.31
N LEU A 51 0.51 14.53 12.49
CA LEU A 51 0.00 13.26 11.99
C LEU A 51 0.44 13.09 10.53
N ALA A 52 1.02 11.93 10.24
CA ALA A 52 1.35 11.51 8.89
C ALA A 52 1.10 10.01 8.74
N THR A 53 0.84 9.56 7.52
CA THR A 53 0.72 8.14 7.17
C THR A 53 1.62 7.82 5.98
N SER A 54 2.02 6.56 5.87
CA SER A 54 2.74 6.03 4.71
C SER A 54 2.16 4.66 4.43
N ASP A 55 0.91 4.65 3.96
CA ASP A 55 0.22 3.43 3.55
C ASP A 55 1.07 2.67 2.50
N ASP A 56 0.85 1.36 2.31
CA ASP A 56 1.59 0.60 1.30
C ASP A 56 1.17 1.00 -0.12
N SER A 57 -0.14 1.17 -0.33
CA SER A 57 -0.68 1.56 -1.62
C SER A 57 -2.09 2.15 -1.55
N LEU A 58 -2.44 2.97 -2.54
CA LEU A 58 -3.81 3.41 -2.79
C LEU A 58 -4.37 2.69 -4.02
N ALA A 59 -5.55 2.09 -3.87
CA ALA A 59 -6.33 1.52 -4.95
C ALA A 59 -7.49 2.45 -5.34
N SER A 60 -7.82 2.51 -6.63
CA SER A 60 -8.96 3.26 -7.14
C SER A 60 -9.66 2.53 -8.28
N CYS A 61 -10.98 2.66 -8.34
CA CYS A 61 -11.81 2.15 -9.44
C CYS A 61 -13.08 2.99 -9.57
N SER A 62 -13.72 2.98 -10.75
CA SER A 62 -14.95 3.73 -10.98
C SER A 62 -16.16 3.16 -10.24
N CYS A 63 -16.12 1.89 -9.81
CA CYS A 63 -17.22 1.22 -9.11
C CYS A 63 -17.23 1.40 -7.58
N HIS A 64 -16.09 1.67 -6.93
CA HIS A 64 -16.01 1.78 -5.45
C HIS A 64 -15.23 3.01 -4.94
N GLY A 65 -14.65 3.82 -5.85
CA GLY A 65 -13.83 4.97 -5.51
C GLY A 65 -12.43 4.57 -5.03
N CYS A 66 -11.86 5.33 -4.09
CA CYS A 66 -10.51 5.12 -3.57
C CYS A 66 -10.50 4.37 -2.24
N ARG A 67 -9.52 3.49 -2.04
CA ARG A 67 -9.30 2.71 -0.82
C ARG A 67 -7.81 2.54 -0.55
N VAL A 68 -7.45 2.51 0.73
CA VAL A 68 -6.11 2.15 1.19
C VAL A 68 -5.92 0.63 1.06
N VAL A 69 -4.71 0.20 0.72
CA VAL A 69 -4.25 -1.18 0.70
C VAL A 69 -3.12 -1.30 1.72
N GLU A 70 -3.28 -2.26 2.63
CA GLU A 70 -2.32 -2.57 3.69
C GLU A 70 -2.01 -4.07 3.64
N VAL A 71 -0.74 -4.44 3.76
CA VAL A 71 -0.23 -5.81 3.61
C VAL A 71 0.68 -6.19 4.78
#